data_AF-A0A923Q3R2-F1
#
_entry.id   AF-A0A923Q3R2-F1
#
_cell.length_a   1.000
_cell.length_b   1.000
_cell.length_c   1.000
_cell.angle_alpha   90.00
_cell.angle_beta   90.00
_cell.angle_gamma   90.00
#
_symmetry.space_group_name_H-M   'P 1'
#
loop_
_entity.id
_entity.type
_entity.pdbx_description
1 polymer ?
#
loop_
_entity_poly.entity_id
_entity_poly.type
_entity_poly.pdbx_seq_one_letter_code
_entity_poly.pdbx_strand_id
1 'polypeptide(L)'
;GEWYLRQMLGAANISGGEFTHLMTGNLSFQVEHHLYPDLPSNRYKEIAPQIQDLFERYGLTYAVGSMPKQLASAWKKVFRLALPNKVGATTGKVVGAVNPTRVVRQVLPVREKTAA
;
A
#
# COMPACT_ATOMS: atom_id res chain seq x y z
N GLY A 1 -2.25 12.16 8.22
CA GLY A 1 -2.33 10.69 8.33
C GLY A 1 -2.79 10.04 7.04
N GLU A 2 -3.95 10.45 6.51
CA GLU A 2 -4.57 9.80 5.35
C GLU A 2 -3.72 9.73 4.08
N TRP A 3 -2.84 10.71 3.85
CA TRP A 3 -1.89 10.68 2.72
C TRP A 3 -1.00 9.43 2.78
N TYR A 4 -0.32 9.19 3.92
CA TYR A 4 0.53 8.02 4.12
C TYR A 4 -0.26 6.71 3.97
N LEU A 5 -1.47 6.65 4.53
CA LEU A 5 -2.30 5.45 4.43
C LEU A 5 -2.69 5.14 2.97
N ARG A 6 -2.96 6.18 2.15
CA ARG A 6 -3.19 5.99 0.72
C ARG A 6 -1.94 5.52 -0.02
N GLN A 7 -0.76 6.02 0.35
CA GLN A 7 0.50 5.53 -0.23
C GLN A 7 0.74 4.06 0.11
N MET A 8 0.56 3.69 1.38
CA MET A 8 0.73 2.32 1.88
C MET A 8 -0.23 1.33 1.21
N LEU A 9 -1.50 1.69 1.05
CA LEU A 9 -2.53 0.81 0.49
C LEU A 9 -2.59 0.85 -1.05
N GLY A 10 -2.07 1.93 -1.65
CA GLY A 10 -2.08 2.15 -3.10
C GLY A 10 -0.88 1.55 -3.83
N ALA A 11 0.24 1.36 -3.13
CA ALA A 11 1.46 0.79 -3.69
C ALA A 11 1.45 -0.75 -3.64
N ALA A 12 2.25 -1.37 -4.52
CA ALA A 12 2.42 -2.81 -4.57
C ALA A 12 3.86 -3.17 -5.01
N ASN A 13 4.56 -3.94 -4.19
CA ASN A 13 5.96 -4.30 -4.39
C ASN A 13 6.14 -5.49 -5.32
N ILE A 14 7.26 -5.51 -6.03
CA ILE A 14 7.63 -6.60 -6.93
C ILE A 14 8.61 -7.53 -6.22
N SER A 15 8.24 -8.79 -6.05
CA SER A 15 9.16 -9.83 -5.57
C SER A 15 10.15 -10.22 -6.66
N GLY A 16 11.39 -10.48 -6.30
CA GLY A 16 12.42 -10.97 -7.21
C GLY A 16 13.76 -11.12 -6.51
N GLY A 17 14.80 -11.45 -7.29
CA GLY A 17 16.18 -11.43 -6.83
C GLY A 17 16.87 -10.08 -7.10
N GLU A 18 18.15 -9.99 -6.79
CA GLU A 18 18.95 -8.77 -6.97
C GLU A 18 18.93 -8.28 -8.42
N PHE A 19 18.93 -9.19 -9.39
CA PHE A 19 18.80 -8.84 -10.81
C PHE A 19 17.48 -8.10 -11.09
N THR A 20 16.34 -8.57 -10.55
CA THR A 20 15.05 -7.89 -10.70
C THR A 20 15.08 -6.52 -10.03
N HIS A 21 15.66 -6.42 -8.84
CA HIS A 21 15.78 -5.15 -8.12
C HIS A 21 16.63 -4.15 -8.90
N LEU A 22 17.78 -4.59 -9.43
CA LEU A 22 18.65 -3.76 -10.26
C LEU A 22 17.97 -3.32 -11.56
N MET A 23 17.37 -4.25 -12.31
CA MET A 23 16.69 -3.95 -13.59
C MET A 23 15.50 -3.01 -13.44
N THR A 24 14.90 -2.97 -12.24
CA THR A 24 13.83 -2.01 -11.90
C THR A 24 14.35 -0.71 -11.30
N GLY A 25 15.67 -0.51 -11.19
CA GLY A 25 16.24 0.66 -10.51
C GLY A 25 15.86 0.74 -9.03
N ASN A 26 15.62 -0.43 -8.40
CA ASN A 26 15.03 -0.64 -7.08
C ASN A 26 13.56 -0.17 -6.92
N LEU A 27 12.85 0.16 -8.01
CA LEU A 27 11.40 0.44 -7.98
C LEU A 27 10.52 -0.80 -7.78
N SER A 28 11.13 -1.95 -7.51
CA SER A 28 10.46 -3.13 -6.96
C SER A 28 9.99 -2.91 -5.51
N PHE A 29 10.52 -1.88 -4.83
CA PHE A 29 10.11 -1.42 -3.50
C PHE A 29 9.22 -0.16 -3.60
N GLN A 30 8.04 -0.30 -4.22
CA GLN A 30 7.09 0.80 -4.43
C GLN A 30 6.57 1.39 -3.11
N VAL A 31 6.25 0.56 -2.11
CA VAL A 31 5.75 1.05 -0.81
C VAL A 31 6.79 1.96 -0.15
N GLU A 32 8.05 1.52 -0.15
CA GLU A 32 9.19 2.27 0.37
C GLU A 32 9.38 3.58 -0.40
N HIS A 33 9.35 3.52 -1.73
CA HIS A 33 9.49 4.67 -2.60
C HIS A 33 8.41 5.73 -2.35
N HIS A 34 7.16 5.32 -2.13
CA HIS A 34 6.08 6.27 -1.85
C HIS A 34 6.11 6.85 -0.43
N LEU A 35 6.71 6.13 0.53
CA LEU A 35 6.88 6.61 1.91
C LEU A 35 8.11 7.50 2.07
N TYR A 36 9.19 7.20 1.34
CA TYR A 36 10.49 7.88 1.41
C TYR A 36 11.05 8.14 0.00
N PRO A 37 10.41 9.01 -0.80
CA PRO A 37 10.82 9.27 -2.18
C PRO A 37 12.24 9.85 -2.28
N ASP A 38 12.69 10.57 -1.26
CA ASP A 38 14.01 11.20 -1.20
C ASP A 38 15.13 10.23 -0.77
N LEU A 39 14.79 9.04 -0.28
CA LEU A 39 15.79 8.03 0.07
C LEU A 39 16.38 7.42 -1.24
N PRO A 40 17.72 7.31 -1.37
CA PRO A 40 18.33 6.67 -2.52
C PRO A 40 17.79 5.25 -2.74
N SER A 41 17.42 4.92 -3.98
CA SER A 41 16.61 3.74 -4.25
C SER A 41 17.32 2.41 -3.91
N ASN A 42 18.65 2.37 -3.97
CA ASN A 42 19.46 1.23 -3.54
C ASN A 42 19.30 0.88 -2.05
N ARG A 43 18.76 1.79 -1.23
CA ARG A 43 18.55 1.60 0.21
C ARG A 43 17.14 1.17 0.58
N TYR A 44 16.19 1.10 -0.37
CA TYR A 44 14.83 0.68 -0.06
C TYR A 44 14.77 -0.72 0.57
N LYS A 45 15.62 -1.64 0.10
CA LYS A 45 15.74 -2.99 0.68
C LYS A 45 16.10 -2.98 2.17
N GLU A 46 16.85 -1.98 2.64
CA GLU A 46 17.28 -1.85 4.04
C GLU A 46 16.12 -1.50 4.98
N ILE A 47 15.12 -0.76 4.48
CA ILE A 47 13.99 -0.26 5.27
C ILE A 47 12.71 -1.08 5.10
N ALA A 48 12.66 -1.96 4.10
CA ALA A 48 11.50 -2.79 3.80
C ALA A 48 11.07 -3.68 4.99
N PRO A 49 11.96 -4.34 5.78
CA PRO A 49 11.55 -5.12 6.94
C PRO A 49 10.83 -4.30 8.02
N GLN A 50 11.29 -3.08 8.27
CA GLN A 50 10.70 -2.16 9.26
C GLN A 50 9.33 -1.67 8.79
N ILE A 51 9.17 -1.44 7.48
CA ILE A 51 7.87 -1.09 6.89
C ILE A 51 6.92 -2.29 6.94
N GLN A 52 7.40 -3.51 6.68
CA GLN A 52 6.56 -4.71 6.78
C GLN A 52 6.05 -4.93 8.20
N ASP A 53 6.90 -4.77 9.21
CA ASP A 53 6.50 -4.78 10.64
C ASP A 53 5.45 -3.70 10.95
N LEU A 54 5.62 -2.49 10.39
CA LEU A 54 4.64 -1.42 10.54
C LEU A 54 3.26 -1.85 9.97
N PHE A 55 3.23 -2.45 8.79
CA PHE A 55 1.99 -2.94 8.20
C PHE A 55 1.33 -4.01 9.07
N GLU A 56 2.12 -4.96 9.60
CA GLU A 56 1.61 -6.00 10.49
C GLU A 56 1.00 -5.42 11.78
N ARG A 57 1.71 -4.51 12.46
CA ARG A 57 1.23 -3.85 13.69
C ARG A 57 -0.12 -3.14 13.52
N TYR A 58 -0.40 -2.61 12.32
CA TYR A 58 -1.65 -1.92 12.01
C TYR A 58 -2.66 -2.79 11.24
N GLY A 59 -2.39 -4.09 11.08
CA GLY A 59 -3.28 -5.03 10.37
C GLY A 59 -3.46 -4.68 8.89
N LEU A 60 -2.46 -4.08 8.27
CA LEU A 60 -2.44 -3.70 6.86
C LEU A 60 -1.79 -4.80 6.02
N THR A 61 -2.28 -5.00 4.81
CA THR A 61 -1.67 -5.96 3.87
C THR A 61 -0.48 -5.32 3.17
N TYR A 62 0.71 -5.84 3.41
CA TYR A 62 1.92 -5.48 2.68
C TYR A 62 1.92 -6.17 1.31
N ALA A 63 1.45 -5.47 0.27
CA ALA A 63 1.19 -6.05 -1.05
C ALA A 63 2.49 -6.32 -1.81
N VAL A 64 2.87 -7.59 -1.96
CA VAL A 64 4.06 -8.03 -2.70
C VAL A 64 3.75 -9.22 -3.61
N GLY A 65 4.36 -9.26 -4.80
CA GLY A 65 4.20 -10.38 -5.74
C GLY A 65 5.08 -10.25 -6.99
N SER A 66 5.14 -11.30 -7.81
CA SER A 66 5.97 -11.28 -9.02
C SER A 66 5.50 -10.22 -10.03
N MET A 67 6.39 -9.76 -10.91
CA MET A 67 6.07 -8.80 -11.98
C MET A 67 4.79 -9.16 -12.75
N PRO A 68 4.62 -10.41 -13.26
CA PRO A 68 3.40 -10.77 -13.99
C PRO A 68 2.14 -10.68 -13.13
N LYS A 69 2.22 -11.06 -11.85
CA LYS A 69 1.10 -10.98 -10.91
C LYS A 69 0.68 -9.54 -10.68
N GLN A 70 1.65 -8.63 -10.48
CA GLN A 70 1.35 -7.22 -10.27
C GLN A 70 0.75 -6.57 -11.52
N LEU A 71 1.30 -6.85 -12.70
CA LEU A 71 0.76 -6.38 -13.97
C LEU A 71 -0.66 -6.89 -14.20
N ALA A 72 -0.91 -8.19 -14.03
CA ALA A 72 -2.23 -8.78 -14.16
C ALA A 72 -3.23 -8.17 -13.15
N SER A 73 -2.79 -7.89 -11.93
CA SER A 73 -3.64 -7.25 -10.92
C SER A 73 -4.05 -5.83 -11.31
N ALA A 74 -3.14 -5.06 -11.91
CA ALA A 74 -3.39 -3.71 -12.38
C ALA A 74 -4.39 -3.72 -13.54
N TRP A 75 -4.14 -4.54 -14.57
CA TRP A 75 -5.06 -4.70 -15.69
C TRP A 75 -6.44 -5.19 -15.26
N LYS A 76 -6.51 -6.17 -14.33
CA LYS A 76 -7.79 -6.61 -13.75
C LYS A 76 -8.55 -5.46 -13.11
N LYS A 77 -7.87 -4.56 -12.36
CA LYS A 77 -8.50 -3.38 -11.78
C LYS A 77 -8.99 -2.43 -12.87
N VAL A 78 -8.18 -2.14 -13.89
CA VAL A 78 -8.55 -1.28 -15.02
C VAL A 78 -9.81 -1.79 -15.70
N PHE A 79 -9.83 -3.06 -16.13
CA PHE A 79 -10.99 -3.64 -16.80
C PHE A 79 -12.24 -3.68 -15.92
N ARG A 80 -12.09 -4.02 -14.63
CA ARG A 80 -13.22 -4.04 -13.68
C ARG A 80 -13.83 -2.65 -13.50
N LEU A 81 -12.99 -1.62 -13.37
CA LEU A 81 -13.42 -0.25 -13.09
C LEU A 81 -13.82 0.53 -14.35
N ALA A 82 -13.45 0.06 -15.54
CA ALA A 82 -13.90 0.62 -16.81
C ALA A 82 -15.36 0.26 -17.15
N LEU A 83 -15.92 -0.77 -16.51
CA LEU A 83 -17.31 -1.19 -16.70
C LEU A 83 -18.24 -0.53 -15.66
N PRO A 84 -19.50 -0.23 -16.02
CA PRO A 84 -20.46 0.36 -15.09
C PRO A 84 -20.72 -0.56 -13.89
N ASN A 85 -20.89 0.06 -12.71
CA ASN A 85 -21.30 -0.67 -11.52
C ASN A 85 -22.67 -1.32 -11.76
N LYS A 86 -22.83 -2.58 -11.35
CA LYS A 86 -24.14 -3.25 -11.39
C LYS A 86 -25.09 -2.51 -10.45
N VAL A 87 -26.05 -1.78 -11.01
CA VAL A 87 -27.10 -1.08 -10.25
C VAL A 87 -27.88 -2.15 -9.46
N GLY A 88 -27.91 -2.00 -8.13
CA GLY A 88 -28.60 -2.95 -7.23
C GLY A 88 -27.75 -4.10 -6.69
N ALA A 89 -26.47 -4.22 -7.05
CA ALA A 89 -25.58 -5.14 -6.34
C ALA A 89 -25.31 -4.60 -4.94
N THR A 90 -25.85 -5.25 -3.91
CA THR A 90 -25.50 -5.03 -2.52
C THR A 90 -23.98 -5.03 -2.42
N THR A 91 -23.38 -3.93 -1.98
CA THR A 91 -21.94 -3.82 -1.81
C THR A 91 -21.53 -4.96 -0.89
N GLY A 92 -20.93 -6.01 -1.45
CA GLY A 92 -20.55 -7.19 -0.69
C GLY A 92 -19.76 -6.72 0.53
N LYS A 93 -20.15 -7.20 1.71
CA LYS A 93 -19.45 -6.93 2.97
C LYS A 93 -17.96 -7.12 2.68
N VAL A 94 -17.16 -6.04 2.74
CA VAL A 94 -15.74 -6.15 2.43
C VAL A 94 -15.10 -6.90 3.60
N VAL A 95 -15.08 -8.23 3.51
CA VAL A 95 -14.45 -9.10 4.50
C VAL A 95 -12.96 -8.74 4.48
N GLY A 96 -12.48 -8.14 5.56
CA GLY A 96 -11.08 -7.71 5.68
C GLY A 96 -10.76 -6.31 5.16
N ALA A 97 -11.74 -5.44 4.88
CA ALA A 97 -11.43 -4.03 4.64
C ALA A 97 -10.74 -3.43 5.88
N VAL A 98 -9.49 -3.01 5.70
CA VAL A 98 -8.84 -2.06 6.61
C VAL A 98 -9.81 -0.91 6.82
N ASN A 99 -10.22 -0.65 8.06
CA ASN A 99 -11.04 0.51 8.40
C ASN A 99 -10.09 1.71 8.53
N PRO A 100 -9.99 2.60 7.52
CA PRO A 100 -9.00 3.68 7.52
C PRO A 100 -9.23 4.63 8.70
N THR A 101 -10.48 4.86 9.10
CA THR A 101 -10.84 5.69 10.25
C THR A 101 -10.32 5.10 11.56
N ARG A 102 -10.32 3.77 11.72
CA ARG A 102 -9.75 3.08 12.88
C ARG A 102 -8.23 3.22 12.91
N VAL A 103 -7.56 2.96 11.78
CA VAL A 103 -6.09 3.07 11.69
C VAL A 103 -5.64 4.50 11.93
N VAL A 104 -6.31 5.48 11.31
CA VAL A 104 -5.99 6.91 11.51
C VAL A 104 -6.19 7.33 12.96
N ARG A 105 -7.27 6.89 13.64
CA ARG A 105 -7.48 7.17 15.08
C ARG A 105 -6.47 6.48 16.00
N GLN A 106 -6.01 5.29 15.64
CA GLN A 106 -5.01 4.56 16.42
C GLN A 106 -3.62 5.21 16.33
N VAL A 107 -3.29 5.83 15.19
CA VAL A 107 -1.99 6.44 14.92
C VAL A 107 -1.94 7.94 15.26
N LEU A 108 -3.03 8.66 15.00
CA LEU A 108 -3.14 10.09 15.27
C LEU A 108 -4.17 10.28 16.38
N PRO A 109 -3.75 10.44 17.65
CA PRO A 109 -4.66 10.90 18.68
C PRO A 109 -5.23 12.23 18.19
N VAL A 110 -6.56 12.33 18.16
CA VAL A 110 -7.23 13.62 17.95
C VAL A 110 -6.64 14.54 19.01
N ARG A 111 -5.93 15.59 18.58
CA ARG A 111 -5.50 16.65 19.48
C ARG A 111 -6.82 17.27 19.97
N GLU A 112 -7.30 16.86 21.14
CA GLU A 112 -8.40 17.54 21.78
C GLU A 112 -8.02 19.01 21.83
N LYS A 113 -8.89 19.86 21.29
CA LYS A 113 -8.75 21.30 21.41
C LYS A 113 -8.75 21.56 22.91
N THR A 114 -7.58 21.83 23.47
CA THR A 114 -7.46 22.55 24.72
C THR A 114 -8.03 23.93 24.43
N ALA A 115 -9.33 24.08 24.69
CA ALA A 115 -9.95 25.37 24.86
C ALA A 115 -9.32 25.97 26.12
N ALA A 116 -8.55 27.03 25.92
CA ALA A 116 -8.14 27.98 26.94
C ALA A 116 -8.77 29.33 26.58
#